data_AF-A0A1S7FWG7-F1
#
_entry.id   AF-A0A1S7FWG7-F1
#
_cell.length_a   1.000
_cell.length_b   1.000
_cell.length_c   1.000
_cell.angle_alpha   90.00
_cell.angle_beta   90.00
_cell.angle_gamma   90.00
#
_symmetry.space_group_name_H-M   'P 1'
#
loop_
_entity.id
_entity.type
_entity.pdbx_description
1 polymer ?
#
loop_
_entity_poly.entity_id
_entity_poly.type
_entity_poly.pdbx_seq_one_letter_code
_entity_poly.pdbx_strand_id
1 'polypeptide(L)'
;MNKQINGFIMLFLGASLLPNAGSFLYSWALNGSDFELNWIVWVTLSWTVLLLVFGVLTLLGKSFVLINLIILIGTGVFQGWMLWHNQIGSWIESGKLGIIDYSRIVSLVVIIIGIMCLFIKWKPRAVSIDTDWQKKWRLTGVFFALLGLGTSITLAIIVLSGNEFFLTTAFDAYLGIAIGIFFLLAIVIGWKRPNTFITAPLLGMSVNFLTEYLWLDKLLKEIGSQIGSQIGQEEVTIVALKLIIGTLGIFASLFLIIASKKRSLNSNQD
;
A
#
# COMPACT_ATOMS: atom_id res chain seq x y z
N MET A 1 3.27 8.05 21.28
CA MET A 1 3.21 6.77 20.55
C MET A 1 1.92 6.63 19.72
N ASN A 2 0.73 6.85 20.29
CA ASN A 2 -0.55 6.77 19.54
C ASN A 2 -0.60 7.64 18.26
N LYS A 3 -0.13 8.90 18.33
CA LYS A 3 -0.06 9.77 17.14
C LYS A 3 0.89 9.22 16.06
N GLN A 4 2.00 8.58 16.44
CA GLN A 4 2.93 8.00 15.47
C GLN A 4 2.33 6.77 14.78
N ILE A 5 1.63 5.92 15.53
CA ILE A 5 0.94 4.74 15.00
C ILE A 5 -0.20 5.16 14.07
N ASN A 6 -1.02 6.13 14.47
CA ASN A 6 -2.13 6.59 13.64
C ASN A 6 -1.64 7.33 12.39
N GLY A 7 -0.60 8.15 12.50
CA GLY A 7 0.05 8.77 11.35
C GLY A 7 0.61 7.73 10.38
N PHE A 8 1.23 6.66 10.89
CA PHE A 8 1.68 5.51 10.09
C PHE A 8 0.50 4.85 9.37
N ILE A 9 -0.58 4.54 10.08
CA ILE A 9 -1.77 3.88 9.52
C ILE A 9 -2.41 4.74 8.43
N MET A 10 -2.56 6.04 8.66
CA MET A 10 -3.13 6.95 7.66
C MET A 10 -2.25 7.05 6.42
N LEU A 11 -0.92 7.13 6.57
CA LEU A 11 0.00 7.11 5.43
C LEU A 11 -0.04 5.79 4.66
N PHE A 12 -0.11 4.65 5.38
CA PHE A 12 -0.25 3.33 4.79
C PHE A 12 -1.53 3.24 3.96
N LEU A 13 -2.68 3.64 4.54
CA LEU A 13 -3.98 3.61 3.86
C LEU A 13 -4.03 4.56 2.66
N GLY A 14 -3.45 5.76 2.79
CA GLY A 14 -3.35 6.70 1.67
C GLY A 14 -2.52 6.12 0.53
N ALA A 15 -1.37 5.52 0.86
CA ALA A 15 -0.50 4.92 -0.14
C ALA A 15 -1.08 3.65 -0.79
N SER A 16 -1.86 2.85 -0.07
CA SER A 16 -2.55 1.69 -0.66
C SER A 16 -3.64 2.09 -1.66
N LEU A 17 -4.14 3.34 -1.59
CA LEU A 17 -5.10 3.90 -2.54
C LEU A 17 -4.45 4.65 -3.72
N LEU A 18 -3.15 4.96 -3.64
CA LEU A 18 -2.44 5.64 -4.73
C LEU A 18 -2.54 4.92 -6.07
N PRO A 19 -2.45 3.57 -6.16
CA PRO A 19 -2.59 2.89 -7.44
C PRO A 19 -3.97 3.10 -8.08
N ASN A 20 -5.04 3.06 -7.29
CA ASN A 20 -6.39 3.32 -7.79
C ASN A 20 -6.53 4.78 -8.25
N ALA A 21 -6.08 5.73 -7.42
CA ALA A 21 -6.12 7.15 -7.77
C ALA A 21 -5.28 7.46 -9.02
N GLY A 22 -4.08 6.87 -9.13
CA GLY A 22 -3.20 7.02 -10.27
C GLY A 22 -3.78 6.41 -11.54
N SER A 23 -4.42 5.25 -11.45
CA SER A 23 -5.06 4.58 -12.59
C SER A 23 -6.18 5.44 -13.17
N PHE A 24 -6.95 6.10 -12.30
CA PHE A 24 -7.97 7.05 -12.72
C PHE A 24 -7.37 8.27 -13.40
N LEU A 25 -6.34 8.89 -12.81
CA LEU A 25 -5.69 10.06 -13.42
C LEU A 25 -5.05 9.73 -14.78
N TYR A 26 -4.47 8.54 -14.90
CA TYR A 26 -3.93 8.03 -16.16
C TYR A 26 -5.03 7.82 -17.21
N SER A 27 -6.14 7.19 -16.83
CA SER A 27 -7.27 6.96 -17.75
C SER A 27 -7.94 8.26 -18.19
N TRP A 28 -8.07 9.23 -17.28
CA TRP A 28 -8.56 10.56 -17.59
C TRP A 28 -7.62 11.30 -18.55
N ALA A 29 -6.31 11.21 -18.34
CA ALA A 29 -5.31 11.83 -19.21
C ALA A 29 -5.29 11.23 -20.63
N LEU A 30 -5.57 9.93 -20.77
CA LEU A 30 -5.65 9.25 -22.07
C LEU A 30 -6.96 9.56 -22.82
N ASN A 31 -8.10 9.50 -22.13
CA ASN A 31 -9.41 9.54 -22.76
C ASN A 31 -10.02 10.94 -22.82
N GLY A 32 -9.44 11.93 -22.13
CA GLY A 32 -9.82 13.34 -22.26
C GLY A 32 -11.31 13.58 -22.03
N SER A 33 -12.00 14.09 -23.06
CA SER A 33 -13.43 14.43 -23.03
C SER A 33 -14.36 13.21 -22.92
N ASP A 34 -13.88 12.03 -23.28
CA ASP A 34 -14.71 10.82 -23.37
C ASP A 34 -14.66 10.01 -22.07
N PHE A 35 -13.90 10.48 -21.07
CA PHE A 35 -13.82 9.84 -19.78
C PHE A 35 -15.07 10.13 -18.93
N GLU A 36 -15.89 9.11 -18.69
CA GLU A 36 -17.05 9.21 -17.81
C GLU A 36 -16.62 9.41 -16.34
N LEU A 37 -16.70 10.66 -15.89
CA LEU A 37 -16.41 11.05 -14.52
C LEU A 37 -17.46 10.50 -13.55
N ASN A 38 -17.13 9.41 -12.87
CA ASN A 38 -17.94 8.87 -11.78
C ASN A 38 -17.54 9.50 -10.43
N TRP A 39 -18.53 9.80 -9.57
CA TRP A 39 -18.32 10.33 -8.22
C TRP A 39 -17.39 9.47 -7.36
N ILE A 40 -17.35 8.14 -7.60
CA ILE A 40 -16.45 7.20 -6.91
C ILE A 40 -14.98 7.60 -7.10
N VAL A 41 -14.62 8.14 -8.27
CA VAL A 41 -13.27 8.61 -8.58
C VAL A 41 -12.89 9.79 -7.68
N TRP A 42 -13.75 10.80 -7.60
CA TRP A 42 -13.52 11.98 -6.77
C TRP A 42 -13.42 11.64 -5.29
N VAL A 43 -14.27 10.73 -4.82
CA VAL A 43 -14.23 10.28 -3.42
C VAL A 43 -12.95 9.49 -3.14
N THR A 44 -12.50 8.63 -4.07
CA THR A 44 -11.21 7.90 -3.92
C THR A 44 -10.02 8.86 -3.89
N LEU A 45 -9.97 9.83 -4.80
CA LEU A 45 -8.92 10.84 -4.83
C LEU A 45 -8.91 11.68 -3.54
N SER A 46 -10.10 12.12 -3.09
CA SER A 46 -10.26 12.93 -1.88
C SER A 46 -9.77 12.18 -0.65
N TRP A 47 -10.15 10.91 -0.47
CA TRP A 47 -9.68 10.11 0.65
C TRP A 47 -8.17 9.86 0.59
N THR A 48 -7.62 9.60 -0.60
CA THR A 48 -6.17 9.43 -0.78
C THR A 48 -5.41 10.65 -0.29
N VAL A 49 -5.82 11.86 -0.73
CA VAL A 49 -5.19 13.12 -0.32
C VAL A 49 -5.38 13.37 1.18
N LEU A 50 -6.58 13.20 1.71
CA LEU A 50 -6.86 13.41 3.14
C LEU A 50 -6.02 12.48 4.02
N LEU A 51 -5.93 11.19 3.68
CA LEU A 51 -5.14 10.21 4.43
C LEU A 51 -3.64 10.53 4.41
N LEU A 52 -3.10 10.94 3.26
CA LEU A 52 -1.69 11.33 3.15
C LEU A 52 -1.40 12.61 3.93
N VAL A 53 -2.18 13.68 3.71
CA VAL A 53 -1.98 14.98 4.36
C VAL A 53 -2.15 14.87 5.87
N PHE A 54 -3.25 14.27 6.35
CA PHE A 54 -3.47 14.12 7.78
C PHE A 54 -2.59 13.04 8.41
N GLY A 55 -2.14 12.05 7.64
CA GLY A 55 -1.07 11.14 8.08
C GLY A 55 0.21 11.90 8.40
N VAL A 56 0.67 12.78 7.50
CA VAL A 56 1.83 13.66 7.74
C VAL A 56 1.60 14.58 8.94
N LEU A 57 0.46 15.30 8.99
CA LEU A 57 0.16 16.22 10.10
C LEU A 57 0.12 15.48 11.44
N THR A 58 -0.38 14.25 11.48
CA THR A 58 -0.43 13.43 12.69
C THR A 58 0.96 13.00 13.13
N LEU A 59 1.85 12.62 12.20
CA LEU A 59 3.25 12.34 12.52
C LEU A 59 3.99 13.57 13.05
N LEU A 60 3.69 14.76 12.52
CA LEU A 60 4.22 16.03 12.99
C LEU A 60 3.57 16.51 14.30
N GLY A 61 2.58 15.79 14.83
CA GLY A 61 1.85 16.15 16.05
C GLY A 61 0.87 17.31 15.89
N LYS A 62 0.66 17.80 14.66
CA LYS A 62 -0.14 18.98 14.30
C LYS A 62 -1.61 18.67 13.96
N SER A 63 -2.05 17.42 14.12
CA SER A 63 -3.46 17.04 13.90
C SER A 63 -4.23 16.85 15.21
N PHE A 64 -5.55 17.06 15.10
CA PHE A 64 -6.51 16.79 16.18
C PHE A 64 -7.05 15.38 16.08
N VAL A 65 -7.23 14.73 17.23
CA VAL A 65 -7.74 13.34 17.32
C VAL A 65 -9.11 13.22 16.64
N LEU A 66 -10.00 14.19 16.83
CA LEU A 66 -11.33 14.20 16.23
C LEU A 66 -11.27 14.19 14.69
N ILE A 67 -10.37 14.95 14.09
CA ILE A 67 -10.24 15.01 12.63
C ILE A 67 -9.74 13.67 12.09
N ASN A 68 -8.73 13.07 12.73
CA ASN A 68 -8.23 11.75 12.33
C ASN A 68 -9.31 10.67 12.44
N LEU A 69 -10.15 10.74 13.49
CA LEU A 69 -11.28 9.84 13.67
C LEU A 69 -12.29 9.97 12.52
N ILE A 70 -12.69 11.20 12.18
CA ILE A 70 -13.63 11.48 11.08
C ILE A 70 -13.08 10.93 9.76
N ILE A 71 -11.79 11.16 9.48
CA ILE A 71 -11.16 10.67 8.25
C ILE A 71 -11.14 9.14 8.20
N LEU A 72 -10.75 8.47 9.29
CA LEU A 72 -10.72 7.01 9.35
C LEU A 72 -12.12 6.40 9.22
N ILE A 73 -13.12 6.95 9.91
CA ILE A 73 -14.51 6.50 9.81
C ILE A 73 -15.05 6.72 8.40
N GLY A 74 -14.87 7.91 7.83
CA GLY A 74 -15.35 8.23 6.49
C GLY A 74 -14.71 7.35 5.42
N THR A 75 -13.40 7.11 5.54
CA THR A 75 -12.70 6.14 4.69
C THR A 75 -13.26 4.74 4.89
N GLY A 76 -13.51 4.31 6.14
CA GLY A 76 -14.06 2.99 6.44
C GLY A 76 -15.45 2.77 5.87
N VAL A 77 -16.33 3.75 6.00
CA VAL A 77 -17.68 3.75 5.41
C VAL A 77 -17.57 3.64 3.89
N PHE A 78 -16.70 4.43 3.26
CA PHE A 78 -16.52 4.37 1.81
C PHE A 78 -15.96 3.02 1.32
N GLN A 79 -14.94 2.49 1.99
CA GLN A 79 -14.38 1.17 1.63
C GLN A 79 -15.40 0.05 1.85
N GLY A 80 -16.18 0.11 2.93
CA GLY A 80 -17.26 -0.83 3.21
C GLY A 80 -18.38 -0.76 2.18
N TRP A 81 -18.80 0.46 1.79
CA TRP A 81 -19.79 0.67 0.75
C TRP A 81 -19.32 0.13 -0.61
N MET A 82 -18.07 0.37 -0.99
CA MET A 82 -17.50 -0.18 -2.23
C MET A 82 -17.44 -1.71 -2.22
N LEU A 83 -17.09 -2.32 -1.08
CA LEU A 83 -17.07 -3.77 -0.94
C LEU A 83 -18.49 -4.35 -1.03
N TRP A 84 -19.47 -3.68 -0.42
CA TRP A 84 -20.87 -4.02 -0.56
C TRP A 84 -21.32 -3.94 -2.02
N HIS A 85 -21.09 -2.82 -2.69
CA HIS A 85 -21.51 -2.59 -4.06
C HIS A 85 -20.86 -3.57 -5.05
N ASN A 86 -19.55 -3.80 -4.93
CA ASN A 86 -18.80 -4.60 -5.89
C ASN A 86 -18.88 -6.12 -5.65
N GLN A 87 -19.14 -6.58 -4.43
CA GLN A 87 -19.11 -8.01 -4.10
C GLN A 87 -20.41 -8.50 -3.47
N ILE A 88 -20.88 -7.86 -2.41
CA ILE A 88 -21.99 -8.39 -1.62
C ILE A 88 -23.32 -8.23 -2.37
N GLY A 89 -23.55 -7.09 -3.02
CA GLY A 89 -24.72 -6.85 -3.86
C GLY A 89 -24.80 -7.86 -5.00
N SER A 90 -23.71 -8.00 -5.76
CA SER A 90 -23.62 -9.00 -6.83
C SER A 90 -23.83 -10.43 -6.31
N TRP A 91 -23.34 -10.77 -5.12
CA TRP A 91 -23.56 -12.09 -4.52
C TRP A 91 -25.02 -12.33 -4.16
N ILE A 92 -25.71 -11.34 -3.60
CA ILE A 92 -27.13 -11.41 -3.25
C ILE A 92 -27.99 -11.58 -4.52
N GLU A 93 -27.66 -10.85 -5.59
CA GLU A 93 -28.45 -10.86 -6.83
C GLU A 93 -28.18 -12.08 -7.72
N SER A 94 -26.93 -12.54 -7.82
CA SER A 94 -26.53 -13.63 -8.73
C SER A 94 -26.28 -14.97 -8.05
N GLY A 95 -26.27 -15.02 -6.70
CA GLY A 95 -25.90 -16.19 -5.91
C GLY A 95 -24.41 -16.57 -6.01
N LYS A 96 -23.62 -15.87 -6.83
CA LYS A 96 -22.19 -16.11 -7.03
C LYS A 96 -21.38 -14.98 -6.40
N LEU A 97 -20.43 -15.35 -5.53
CA LEU A 97 -19.41 -14.42 -5.07
C LEU A 97 -18.49 -14.10 -6.25
N GLY A 98 -18.45 -12.83 -6.65
CA GLY A 98 -17.45 -12.35 -7.59
C GLY A 98 -16.03 -12.40 -7.01
N ILE A 99 -15.05 -12.00 -7.80
CA ILE A 99 -13.63 -12.00 -7.39
C ILE A 99 -13.45 -11.10 -6.16
N ILE A 100 -12.88 -11.67 -5.10
CA ILE A 100 -12.66 -10.97 -3.84
C ILE A 100 -11.58 -9.89 -4.00
N ASP A 101 -11.95 -8.65 -3.71
CA ASP A 101 -11.09 -7.47 -3.57
C ASP A 101 -10.42 -7.47 -2.18
N TYR A 102 -9.26 -8.14 -2.12
CA TYR A 102 -8.47 -8.24 -0.90
C TYR A 102 -7.94 -6.88 -0.41
N SER A 103 -7.71 -5.91 -1.32
CA SER A 103 -7.20 -4.58 -0.97
C SER A 103 -8.16 -3.85 -0.03
N ARG A 104 -9.45 -3.92 -0.33
CA ARG A 104 -10.50 -3.30 0.49
C ARG A 104 -10.69 -3.99 1.84
N ILE A 105 -10.61 -5.33 1.87
CA ILE A 105 -10.68 -6.08 3.13
C ILE A 105 -9.53 -5.69 4.05
N VAL A 106 -8.29 -5.68 3.53
CA VAL A 106 -7.12 -5.28 4.31
C VAL A 106 -7.25 -3.83 4.77
N SER A 107 -7.71 -2.94 3.91
CA SER A 107 -7.93 -1.52 4.26
C SER A 107 -8.93 -1.39 5.41
N LEU A 108 -10.06 -2.11 5.39
CA LEU A 108 -11.06 -2.09 6.47
C LEU A 108 -10.48 -2.58 7.80
N VAL A 109 -9.74 -3.68 7.79
CA VAL A 109 -9.07 -4.21 9.00
C VAL A 109 -8.11 -3.17 9.57
N VAL A 110 -7.30 -2.55 8.71
CA VAL A 110 -6.33 -1.52 9.13
C VAL A 110 -7.02 -0.26 9.64
N ILE A 111 -8.17 0.13 9.08
CA ILE A 111 -8.99 1.25 9.57
C ILE A 111 -9.51 0.95 10.98
N ILE A 112 -10.04 -0.25 11.21
CA ILE A 112 -10.52 -0.67 12.54
C ILE A 112 -9.37 -0.59 13.56
N ILE A 113 -8.20 -1.13 13.21
CA ILE A 113 -7.00 -1.04 14.05
C ILE A 113 -6.63 0.43 14.31
N GLY A 114 -6.66 1.29 13.29
CA GLY A 114 -6.38 2.72 13.42
C GLY A 114 -7.35 3.45 14.36
N ILE A 115 -8.64 3.14 14.26
CA ILE A 115 -9.67 3.69 15.16
C ILE A 115 -9.41 3.23 16.59
N MET A 116 -9.14 1.95 16.82
CA MET A 116 -8.79 1.44 18.14
C MET A 116 -7.54 2.12 18.70
N CYS A 117 -6.50 2.31 17.88
CA CYS A 117 -5.25 2.97 18.27
C CYS A 117 -5.40 4.46 18.63
N LEU A 118 -6.47 5.15 18.20
CA LEU A 118 -6.77 6.51 18.67
C LEU A 118 -7.05 6.56 20.18
N PHE A 119 -7.67 5.51 20.74
CA PHE A 119 -8.15 5.52 22.13
C PHE A 119 -7.27 4.72 23.10
N ILE A 120 -6.48 3.75 22.62
CA ILE A 120 -5.63 2.92 23.48
C ILE A 120 -4.43 3.73 23.98
N LYS A 121 -4.36 4.04 25.28
CA LYS A 121 -3.17 4.65 25.89
C LYS A 121 -2.08 3.59 26.10
N TRP A 122 -1.16 3.46 25.15
CA TRP A 122 -0.01 2.58 25.33
C TRP A 122 1.00 3.19 26.30
N LYS A 123 1.20 2.53 27.45
CA LYS A 123 2.34 2.84 28.33
C LYS A 123 3.62 2.39 27.64
N PRO A 124 4.62 3.26 27.43
CA PRO A 124 5.88 2.87 26.84
C PRO A 124 6.57 1.86 27.77
N ARG A 125 6.70 0.61 27.33
CA ARG A 125 7.53 -0.37 28.03
C ARG A 125 8.98 -0.05 27.69
N ALA A 126 9.77 0.33 28.69
CA ALA A 126 11.20 0.53 28.53
C ALA A 126 11.83 -0.83 28.19
N VAL A 127 12.21 -1.00 26.93
CA VAL A 127 13.04 -2.11 26.49
C VAL A 127 14.42 -1.52 26.23
N SER A 128 15.43 -2.02 26.93
CA SER A 128 16.83 -1.79 26.55
C SER A 128 17.07 -2.51 25.24
N ILE A 129 17.05 -1.76 24.13
CA ILE A 129 17.29 -2.34 22.82
C ILE A 129 18.80 -2.32 22.56
N ASP A 130 19.35 -3.49 22.27
CA ASP A 130 20.70 -3.68 21.77
C ASP A 130 20.87 -2.98 20.40
N THR A 131 21.89 -2.12 20.29
CA THR A 131 22.22 -1.36 19.09
C THR A 131 22.67 -2.26 17.93
N ASP A 132 23.29 -3.40 18.20
CA ASP A 132 23.75 -4.32 17.15
C ASP A 132 22.58 -5.05 16.48
N TRP A 133 21.57 -5.41 17.27
CA TRP A 133 20.32 -5.98 16.80
C TRP A 133 19.57 -5.03 15.85
N GLN A 134 19.46 -3.75 16.19
CA GLN A 134 18.83 -2.75 15.32
C GLN A 134 19.57 -2.58 14.00
N LYS A 135 20.91 -2.58 14.04
CA LYS A 135 21.74 -2.47 12.84
C LYS A 135 21.54 -3.66 11.90
N LYS A 136 21.41 -4.87 12.43
CA LYS A 136 21.12 -6.08 11.63
C LYS A 136 19.79 -5.96 10.90
N TRP A 137 18.69 -5.65 11.59
CA TRP A 137 17.38 -5.48 10.95
C TRP A 137 17.37 -4.36 9.92
N ARG A 138 18.08 -3.27 10.19
CA ARG A 138 18.20 -2.16 9.25
C ARG A 138 18.87 -2.60 7.95
N LEU A 139 19.98 -3.35 8.05
CA LEU A 139 20.68 -3.89 6.88
C LEU A 139 19.82 -4.90 6.12
N THR A 140 19.10 -5.78 6.84
CA THR A 140 18.14 -6.71 6.23
C THR A 140 17.06 -5.96 5.46
N GLY A 141 16.46 -4.92 6.06
CA GLY A 141 15.46 -4.09 5.39
C GLY A 141 15.98 -3.40 4.13
N VAL A 142 17.21 -2.87 4.17
CA VAL A 142 17.87 -2.27 3.00
C VAL A 142 18.16 -3.32 1.93
N PHE A 143 18.59 -4.52 2.30
CA PHE A 143 18.84 -5.62 1.36
C PHE A 143 17.57 -5.99 0.59
N PHE A 144 16.45 -6.18 1.29
CA PHE A 144 15.15 -6.44 0.65
C PHE A 144 14.70 -5.25 -0.22
N ALA A 145 14.96 -4.02 0.21
CA ALA A 145 14.65 -2.84 -0.61
C ALA A 145 15.48 -2.78 -1.91
N LEU A 146 16.74 -3.21 -1.87
CA LEU A 146 17.62 -3.27 -3.04
C LEU A 146 17.16 -4.33 -4.05
N LEU A 147 16.76 -5.51 -3.56
CA LEU A 147 16.13 -6.52 -4.41
C LEU A 147 14.81 -6.00 -5.00
N GLY A 148 13.98 -5.36 -4.16
CA GLY A 148 12.70 -4.79 -4.59
C GLY A 148 12.85 -3.73 -5.68
N LEU A 149 13.87 -2.86 -5.55
CA LEU A 149 14.22 -1.87 -6.56
C LEU A 149 14.60 -2.52 -7.90
N GLY A 150 15.47 -3.55 -7.86
CA GLY A 150 15.86 -4.29 -9.06
C GLY A 150 14.66 -4.90 -9.78
N THR A 151 13.80 -5.59 -9.03
CA THR A 151 12.57 -6.20 -9.58
C THR A 151 11.60 -5.17 -10.15
N SER A 152 11.45 -4.02 -9.49
CA SER A 152 10.60 -2.90 -9.94
C SER A 152 11.09 -2.30 -11.26
N ILE A 153 12.41 -2.13 -11.42
CA ILE A 153 13.02 -1.68 -12.67
C ILE A 153 12.78 -2.72 -13.77
N THR A 154 12.99 -4.01 -13.50
CA THR A 154 12.74 -5.08 -14.46
C THR A 154 11.30 -5.11 -14.93
N LEU A 155 10.33 -4.96 -14.01
CA LEU A 155 8.91 -4.86 -14.36
C LEU A 155 8.67 -3.68 -15.32
N ALA A 156 9.18 -2.50 -15.01
CA ALA A 156 9.00 -1.32 -15.85
C ALA A 156 9.61 -1.51 -17.25
N ILE A 157 10.79 -2.13 -17.35
CA ILE A 157 11.44 -2.42 -18.63
C ILE A 157 10.59 -3.39 -19.47
N ILE A 158 10.14 -4.51 -18.89
CA ILE A 158 9.34 -5.50 -19.62
C ILE A 158 8.05 -4.87 -20.14
N VAL A 159 7.34 -4.13 -19.28
CA VAL A 159 6.05 -3.54 -19.64
C VAL A 159 6.20 -2.43 -20.69
N LEU A 160 7.25 -1.62 -20.64
CA LEU A 160 7.48 -0.53 -21.61
C LEU A 160 8.09 -0.99 -22.94
N SER A 161 8.72 -2.17 -22.96
CA SER A 161 9.35 -2.73 -24.17
C SER A 161 8.47 -3.73 -24.91
N GLY A 162 7.48 -4.32 -24.23
CA GLY A 162 6.51 -5.22 -24.83
C GLY A 162 5.45 -4.51 -25.67
N ASN A 163 4.94 -5.21 -26.68
CA ASN A 163 3.79 -4.77 -27.47
C ASN A 163 2.54 -5.50 -26.97
N GLU A 164 1.57 -4.75 -26.45
CA GLU A 164 0.20 -5.20 -26.11
C GLU A 164 0.11 -6.46 -25.24
N PHE A 165 0.04 -6.27 -23.91
CA PHE A 165 -0.34 -7.32 -22.97
C PHE A 165 -1.86 -7.36 -22.79
N PHE A 166 -2.43 -8.54 -22.56
CA PHE A 166 -3.86 -8.75 -22.35
C PHE A 166 -4.33 -8.25 -20.97
N LEU A 167 -3.52 -8.43 -19.93
CA LEU A 167 -3.84 -8.05 -18.53
C LEU A 167 -3.06 -6.85 -18.00
N THR A 168 -2.09 -6.36 -18.75
CA THR A 168 -1.15 -5.32 -18.29
C THR A 168 -1.21 -4.12 -19.21
N THR A 169 -1.13 -2.93 -18.62
CA THR A 169 -1.11 -1.65 -19.32
C THR A 169 0.21 -0.91 -19.06
N ALA A 170 0.49 0.13 -19.84
CA ALA A 170 1.64 1.00 -19.55
C ALA A 170 1.57 1.66 -18.15
N PHE A 171 0.38 1.75 -17.55
CA PHE A 171 0.23 2.23 -16.18
C PHE A 171 0.93 1.34 -15.15
N ASP A 172 1.00 0.04 -15.38
CA ASP A 172 1.71 -0.90 -14.50
C ASP A 172 3.22 -0.64 -14.46
N ALA A 173 3.80 -0.16 -15.56
CA ALA A 173 5.17 0.30 -15.58
C ALA A 173 5.36 1.55 -14.70
N TYR A 174 4.44 2.51 -14.78
CA TYR A 174 4.48 3.71 -13.95
C TYR A 174 4.31 3.39 -12.47
N LEU A 175 3.45 2.42 -12.11
CA LEU A 175 3.38 1.90 -10.74
C LEU A 175 4.68 1.22 -10.31
N GLY A 176 5.28 0.43 -11.20
CA GLY A 176 6.59 -0.17 -11.01
C GLY A 176 7.65 0.89 -10.69
N ILE A 177 7.74 1.95 -11.49
CA ILE A 177 8.66 3.08 -11.28
C ILE A 177 8.36 3.78 -9.94
N ALA A 178 7.08 4.05 -9.66
CA ALA A 178 6.68 4.74 -8.43
C ALA A 178 7.10 3.98 -7.17
N ILE A 179 6.84 2.66 -7.08
CA ILE A 179 7.31 1.86 -5.95
C ILE A 179 8.84 1.73 -5.92
N GLY A 180 9.50 1.73 -7.08
CA GLY A 180 10.95 1.81 -7.20
C GLY A 180 11.54 3.04 -6.51
N ILE A 181 10.91 4.22 -6.67
CA ILE A 181 11.32 5.44 -5.96
C ILE A 181 11.25 5.24 -4.44
N PHE A 182 10.19 4.60 -3.93
CA PHE A 182 10.09 4.32 -2.49
C PHE A 182 11.14 3.31 -2.00
N PHE A 183 11.48 2.31 -2.80
CA PHE A 183 12.61 1.43 -2.50
C PHE A 183 13.93 2.18 -2.45
N LEU A 184 14.19 3.07 -3.41
CA LEU A 184 15.39 3.90 -3.42
C LEU A 184 15.46 4.79 -2.18
N LEU A 185 14.36 5.45 -1.81
CA LEU A 185 14.25 6.25 -0.60
C LEU A 185 14.49 5.39 0.66
N ALA A 186 13.95 4.17 0.69
CA ALA A 186 14.15 3.22 1.78
C ALA A 186 15.62 2.78 1.90
N ILE A 187 16.35 2.64 0.80
CA ILE A 187 17.80 2.33 0.80
C ILE A 187 18.58 3.52 1.38
N VAL A 188 18.40 4.71 0.80
CA VAL A 188 19.17 5.92 1.15
C VAL A 188 18.94 6.31 2.62
N ILE A 189 17.69 6.28 3.07
CA ILE A 189 17.30 6.76 4.40
C ILE A 189 17.39 5.62 5.42
N GLY A 190 17.07 4.39 5.01
CA GLY A 190 17.22 3.18 5.82
C GLY A 190 18.65 2.98 6.29
N TRP A 191 19.68 3.38 5.53
CA TRP A 191 21.08 3.24 5.98
C TRP A 191 21.40 4.04 7.25
N LYS A 192 20.84 5.26 7.37
CA LYS A 192 21.09 6.14 8.52
C LYS A 192 20.07 5.88 9.61
N ARG A 193 18.78 6.15 9.34
CA ARG A 193 17.68 6.02 10.30
C ARG A 193 16.38 5.73 9.55
N PRO A 194 15.75 4.57 9.77
CA PRO A 194 14.44 4.28 9.19
C PRO A 194 13.44 5.39 9.49
N ASN A 195 12.63 5.77 8.50
CA ASN A 195 11.69 6.87 8.60
C ASN A 195 10.27 6.41 8.27
N THR A 196 9.33 6.67 9.18
CA THR A 196 7.90 6.38 9.04
C THR A 196 7.28 7.01 7.79
N PHE A 197 7.77 8.19 7.36
CA PHE A 197 7.31 8.85 6.12
C PHE A 197 7.59 8.04 4.85
N ILE A 198 8.50 7.05 4.91
CA ILE A 198 8.88 6.21 3.77
C ILE A 198 8.37 4.79 3.98
N THR A 199 8.53 4.25 5.19
CA THR A 199 8.15 2.87 5.46
C THR A 199 6.65 2.65 5.43
N ALA A 200 5.82 3.62 5.86
CA ALA A 200 4.37 3.49 5.77
C ALA A 200 3.87 3.49 4.31
N PRO A 201 4.27 4.46 3.45
CA PRO A 201 3.87 4.40 2.05
C PRO A 201 4.42 3.20 1.28
N LEU A 202 5.69 2.82 1.52
CA LEU A 202 6.27 1.62 0.90
C LEU A 202 5.45 0.38 1.26
N LEU A 203 5.10 0.20 2.54
CA LEU A 203 4.26 -0.91 2.98
C LEU A 203 2.87 -0.85 2.33
N GLY A 204 2.25 0.33 2.26
CA GLY A 204 0.93 0.53 1.65
C GLY A 204 0.88 0.13 0.18
N MET A 205 1.84 0.61 -0.62
CA MET A 205 1.93 0.21 -2.03
C MET A 205 2.30 -1.26 -2.19
N SER A 206 3.19 -1.80 -1.36
CA SER A 206 3.58 -3.22 -1.42
C SER A 206 2.40 -4.15 -1.14
N VAL A 207 1.54 -3.80 -0.18
CA VAL A 207 0.29 -4.52 0.07
C VAL A 207 -0.64 -4.43 -1.13
N ASN A 208 -0.73 -3.26 -1.79
CA ASN A 208 -1.55 -3.12 -2.99
C ASN A 208 -1.08 -4.09 -4.11
N PHE A 209 0.23 -4.11 -4.42
CA PHE A 209 0.83 -5.08 -5.37
C PHE A 209 0.51 -6.54 -5.01
N LEU A 210 0.56 -6.90 -3.71
CA LEU A 210 0.22 -8.25 -3.26
C LEU A 210 -1.26 -8.58 -3.47
N THR A 211 -2.16 -7.66 -3.12
CA THR A 211 -3.61 -7.87 -3.27
C THR A 211 -4.05 -7.85 -4.73
N GLU A 212 -3.37 -7.07 -5.56
CA GLU A 212 -3.57 -7.04 -7.01
C GLU A 212 -3.16 -8.39 -7.62
N TYR A 213 -2.02 -8.95 -7.21
CA TYR A 213 -1.64 -10.31 -7.60
C TYR A 213 -2.71 -11.34 -7.21
N LEU A 214 -3.21 -11.31 -5.98
CA LEU A 214 -4.23 -12.25 -5.52
C LEU A 214 -5.55 -12.10 -6.29
N TRP A 215 -5.89 -10.88 -6.70
CA TRP A 215 -7.03 -10.61 -7.55
C TRP A 215 -6.81 -11.15 -8.97
N LEU A 216 -5.65 -10.89 -9.57
CA LEU A 216 -5.26 -11.37 -10.89
C LEU A 216 -5.19 -12.91 -10.95
N ASP A 217 -4.61 -13.57 -9.95
CA ASP A 217 -4.55 -15.04 -9.88
C ASP A 217 -5.95 -15.68 -9.86
N LYS A 218 -6.91 -15.07 -9.14
CA LYS A 218 -8.30 -15.52 -9.15
C LYS A 218 -8.99 -15.27 -10.49
N LEU A 219 -8.80 -14.08 -11.05
CA LEU A 219 -9.33 -13.73 -12.36
C LEU A 219 -8.83 -14.71 -13.42
N LEU A 220 -7.54 -15.04 -13.39
CA LEU A 220 -6.91 -16.01 -14.26
C LEU A 220 -7.47 -17.43 -14.07
N LYS A 221 -7.79 -17.84 -12.84
CA LYS A 221 -8.43 -19.15 -12.59
C LYS A 221 -9.86 -19.21 -13.10
N GLU A 222 -10.60 -18.11 -13.02
CA GLU A 222 -11.98 -18.05 -13.51
C GLU A 222 -12.02 -18.00 -15.04
N ILE A 223 -11.22 -17.13 -15.66
CA ILE A 223 -11.20 -16.89 -17.11
C ILE A 223 -10.30 -17.90 -17.85
N GLY A 224 -9.30 -18.49 -17.19
CA GLY A 224 -8.36 -19.46 -17.77
C GLY A 224 -9.01 -20.74 -18.29
N SER A 225 -10.23 -21.05 -17.84
CA SER A 225 -11.06 -22.11 -18.45
C SER A 225 -11.52 -21.78 -19.89
N GLN A 226 -11.46 -20.52 -20.30
CA GLN A 226 -11.91 -20.01 -21.60
C GLN A 226 -10.79 -19.37 -22.45
N ILE A 227 -9.74 -18.83 -21.83
CA ILE A 227 -8.72 -17.98 -22.50
C ILE A 227 -7.27 -18.53 -22.33
N GLY A 228 -7.09 -19.70 -21.71
CA GLY A 228 -5.76 -20.23 -21.34
C GLY A 228 -4.72 -20.34 -22.46
N SER A 229 -5.12 -20.30 -23.74
CA SER A 229 -4.20 -20.29 -24.90
C SER A 229 -3.69 -18.89 -25.31
N GLN A 230 -4.24 -17.80 -24.77
CA GLN A 230 -3.89 -16.42 -25.15
C GLN A 230 -2.97 -15.71 -24.13
N ILE A 231 -2.74 -16.29 -22.95
CA ILE A 231 -1.85 -15.70 -21.93
C ILE A 231 -0.40 -16.01 -22.28
N GLY A 232 0.36 -14.97 -22.63
CA GLY A 232 1.77 -15.08 -22.97
C GLY A 232 2.66 -15.37 -21.76
N GLN A 233 3.83 -15.98 -21.99
CA GLN A 233 4.84 -16.22 -20.94
C GLN A 233 5.29 -14.91 -20.26
N GLU A 234 5.30 -13.81 -21.00
CA GLU A 234 5.66 -12.48 -20.48
C GLU A 234 4.62 -11.93 -19.49
N GLU A 235 3.33 -12.19 -19.69
CA GLU A 235 2.29 -11.78 -18.74
C GLU A 235 2.37 -12.53 -17.42
N VAL A 236 2.61 -13.84 -17.49
CA VAL A 236 2.85 -14.64 -16.29
C VAL A 236 4.07 -14.11 -15.53
N THR A 237 5.10 -13.69 -16.27
CA THR A 237 6.30 -13.06 -15.69
C THR A 237 5.96 -11.73 -15.02
N ILE A 238 5.18 -10.86 -15.67
CA ILE A 238 4.73 -9.58 -15.10
C ILE A 238 3.95 -9.81 -13.80
N VAL A 239 2.99 -10.73 -13.81
CA VAL A 239 2.18 -11.08 -12.62
C VAL A 239 3.07 -11.60 -11.48
N ALA A 240 4.05 -12.46 -11.79
CA ALA A 240 5.02 -12.94 -10.80
C ALA A 240 5.91 -11.81 -10.26
N LEU A 241 6.36 -10.87 -11.10
CA LEU A 241 7.15 -9.72 -10.68
C LEU A 241 6.35 -8.82 -9.72
N LYS A 242 5.05 -8.60 -9.96
CA LYS A 242 4.17 -7.86 -9.05
C LYS A 242 4.12 -8.51 -7.66
N LEU A 243 3.98 -9.83 -7.59
CA LEU A 243 4.03 -10.58 -6.32
C LEU A 243 5.37 -10.41 -5.60
N ILE A 244 6.48 -10.55 -6.34
CA ILE A 244 7.83 -10.44 -5.78
C ILE A 244 8.05 -9.02 -5.24
N ILE A 245 7.69 -7.98 -6.00
CA ILE A 245 7.75 -6.58 -5.59
C ILE A 245 6.97 -6.36 -4.28
N GLY A 246 5.72 -6.80 -4.23
CA GLY A 246 4.88 -6.67 -3.02
C GLY A 246 5.50 -7.38 -1.82
N THR A 247 5.98 -8.60 -2.00
CA THR A 247 6.59 -9.40 -0.92
C THR A 247 7.87 -8.76 -0.40
N LEU A 248 8.79 -8.37 -1.29
CA LEU A 248 10.05 -7.72 -0.93
C LEU A 248 9.81 -6.39 -0.23
N GLY A 249 8.82 -5.60 -0.69
CA GLY A 249 8.46 -4.33 -0.08
C GLY A 249 7.83 -4.46 1.30
N ILE A 250 7.03 -5.51 1.54
CA ILE A 250 6.53 -5.85 2.88
C ILE A 250 7.70 -6.19 3.80
N PHE A 251 8.61 -7.08 3.39
CA PHE A 251 9.77 -7.45 4.20
C PHE A 251 10.68 -6.26 4.49
N ALA A 252 11.01 -5.46 3.48
CA ALA A 252 11.80 -4.25 3.64
C ALA A 252 11.17 -3.32 4.68
N SER A 253 9.86 -3.08 4.57
CA SER A 253 9.12 -2.20 5.48
C SER A 253 9.07 -2.76 6.91
N LEU A 254 8.78 -4.04 7.10
CA LEU A 254 8.72 -4.69 8.41
C LEU A 254 10.07 -4.60 9.13
N PHE A 255 11.17 -4.93 8.47
CA PHE A 255 12.49 -4.87 9.07
C PHE A 255 12.92 -3.43 9.40
N LEU A 256 12.59 -2.47 8.54
CA LEU A 256 12.83 -1.05 8.82
C LEU A 256 11.98 -0.52 9.98
N ILE A 257 10.74 -0.99 10.14
CA ILE A 257 9.88 -0.68 11.29
C ILE A 257 10.47 -1.26 12.57
N ILE A 258 10.89 -2.53 12.56
CA ILE A 258 11.54 -3.19 13.71
C ILE A 258 12.81 -2.42 14.11
N ALA A 259 13.62 -2.03 13.13
CA ALA A 259 14.85 -1.26 13.35
C ALA A 259 14.60 0.17 13.86
N SER A 260 13.41 0.74 13.66
CA SER A 260 13.05 2.11 14.07
C SER A 260 12.70 2.24 15.56
N LYS A 261 12.53 1.13 16.28
CA LYS A 261 12.09 1.13 17.68
C LYS A 261 13.14 1.81 18.58
N LYS A 262 12.84 3.02 19.07
CA LYS A 262 13.77 3.83 19.88
C LYS A 262 13.98 3.26 21.28
N ARG A 263 15.21 3.43 21.79
CA ARG A 263 15.57 3.33 23.21
C ARG A 263 14.80 4.42 23.98
N SER A 264 14.03 4.03 24.99
CA SER A 264 13.54 4.97 26.00
C SER A 264 14.73 5.39 26.85
N LEU A 265 15.27 6.58 26.63
CA LEU A 265 16.17 7.20 27.60
C LEU A 265 15.33 7.55 28.82
N ASN A 266 15.58 6.87 29.94
CA ASN A 266 15.22 7.42 31.24
C ASN A 266 15.99 8.73 31.40
N SER A 267 15.35 9.86 31.10
CA SER A 267 15.66 11.13 31.75
C SER A 267 14.63 11.28 32.88
N ASN A 268 14.96 10.64 34.00
CA ASN A 268 14.58 11.06 35.35
C ASN A 268 15.69 10.46 36.23
N GLN A 269 16.89 11.00 36.05
CA GLN A 269 17.77 11.24 37.18
C GLN A 269 17.53 12.71 37.54
N ASP A 270 17.24 12.88 38.84
CA ASP A 270 17.03 14.10 39.62
C ASP A 270 15.59 14.69 39.62
#